data_AF-A0A453AHL2-F1
#
_entry.id   AF-A0A453AHL2-F1
#
_cell.length_a   1.000
_cell.length_b   1.000
_cell.length_c   1.000
_cell.angle_alpha   90.00
_cell.angle_beta   90.00
_cell.angle_gamma   90.00
#
_symmetry.space_group_name_H-M   'P 1'
#
loop_
_entity.id
_entity.type
_entity.pdbx_description
1 polymer ?
#
loop_
_entity_poly.entity_id
_entity_poly.type
_entity_poly.pdbx_seq_one_letter_code
_entity_poly.pdbx_strand_id
1 'polypeptide(L)' 'MEEVSELQPLPDAHFPAMKFKLHGISINLLYANVSLAVVPSVSF' A
#
# COMPACT_ATOMS: atom_id res chain seq x y z
N MET A 1 2.68 6.53 20.36
CA MET A 1 3.57 6.64 19.19
C MET A 1 2.73 6.18 18.02
N GLU A 2 2.21 7.09 17.20
CA GLU A 2 1.47 6.69 16.01
C GLU A 2 2.47 6.05 15.04
N GLU A 3 2.27 4.76 14.75
CA GLU A 3 3.14 4.03 13.83
C GLU A 3 2.94 4.54 12.40
N VAL A 4 1.72 4.94 12.04
CA VAL A 4 1.32 5.47 10.74
C VAL A 4 1.06 6.96 10.81
N SER A 5 1.70 7.75 9.95
CA SER A 5 1.47 9.19 9.81
C SER A 5 1.45 9.62 8.35
N GLU A 6 1.03 10.86 8.06
CA GLU A 6 1.05 11.45 6.71
C GLU A 6 0.32 10.62 5.64
N LEU A 7 -0.81 10.01 6.00
CA LEU A 7 -1.65 9.24 5.08
C LEU A 7 -2.29 10.17 4.03
N GLN A 8 -1.92 9.99 2.77
CA GLN A 8 -2.40 10.81 1.65
C GLN A 8 -2.67 9.91 0.44
N PRO A 9 -3.84 10.05 -0.23
CA PRO A 9 -4.06 9.42 -1.53
C PRO A 9 -3.13 10.04 -2.59
N LEU A 10 -2.72 9.27 -3.59
CA LEU A 10 -2.00 9.82 -4.75
C LEU A 10 -3.01 10.23 -5.84
N PRO A 11 -3.17 11.53 -6.13
CA PRO A 11 -4.18 12.01 -7.07
C PRO A 11 -3.91 11.60 -8.53
N ASP A 12 -2.64 11.48 -8.92
CA ASP A 12 -2.24 11.20 -10.32
C ASP A 12 -1.85 9.74 -10.56
N ALA A 13 -2.21 8.82 -9.65
CA ALA A 13 -1.87 7.42 -9.80
C ALA A 13 -2.81 6.74 -10.80
N HIS A 14 -2.24 6.02 -11.79
CA HIS A 14 -3.01 5.21 -12.75
C HIS A 14 -3.88 4.12 -12.08
N PHE A 15 -3.53 3.74 -10.84
CA PHE A 15 -4.26 2.79 -10.00
C PHE A 15 -4.47 3.39 -8.60
N PRO A 16 -5.45 2.92 -7.82
CA PRO A 16 -5.62 3.38 -6.44
C PRO A 16 -4.34 3.19 -5.64
N ALA A 17 -3.81 4.30 -5.14
CA ALA A 17 -2.56 4.34 -4.41
C ALA A 17 -2.65 5.30 -3.22
N MET A 18 -1.95 4.95 -2.14
CA MET A 18 -1.84 5.76 -0.93
C MET A 18 -0.38 5.85 -0.51
N LYS A 19 0.03 7.03 -0.05
CA LYS A 19 1.32 7.25 0.60
C LYS A 19 1.09 7.43 2.08
N PHE A 20 1.98 6.87 2.88
CA PHE A 20 2.01 7.10 4.32
C PHE A 20 3.45 6.95 4.83
N LYS A 21 3.67 7.33 6.09
CA LYS A 21 4.90 7.04 6.82
C LYS A 21 4.64 5.98 7.87
N LEU A 22 5.46 4.94 7.88
CA LEU A 22 5.50 3.93 8.94
C LEU A 22 6.82 4.09 9.71
N HIS A 23 6.78 4.42 11.00
CA HIS A 23 8.00 4.70 11.79
C HIS A 23 8.94 5.74 11.12
N GLY A 24 8.36 6.73 10.44
CA GLY A 24 9.12 7.75 9.69
C GLY A 24 9.58 7.31 8.28
N ILE A 25 9.41 6.04 7.91
CA ILE A 25 9.75 5.51 6.59
C ILE A 25 8.58 5.77 5.64
N SER A 26 8.83 6.43 4.51
CA SER A 26 7.80 6.65 3.49
C SER A 26 7.49 5.37 2.71
N ILE A 27 6.23 4.97 2.69
CA ILE A 27 5.71 3.78 2.00
C ILE A 27 4.63 4.21 1.01
N ASN A 28 4.67 3.63 -0.20
CA ASN A 28 3.57 3.71 -1.16
C ASN A 28 2.82 2.37 -1.17
N LEU A 29 1.55 2.41 -0.80
CA LEU A 29 0.62 1.30 -0.89
C LEU A 29 -0.10 1.37 -2.24
N LEU A 30 0.02 0.29 -3.02
CA LEU A 30 -0.66 0.13 -4.30
C LEU A 30 -1.76 -0.92 -4.15
N TYR A 31 -2.89 -0.69 -4.82
CA TYR A 31 -3.97 -1.67 -4.91
C TYR A 31 -4.14 -2.16 -6.35
N ALA A 32 -4.18 -3.48 -6.50
CA ALA A 32 -4.53 -4.14 -7.75
C ALA A 32 -5.54 -5.26 -7.47
N ASN A 33 -6.60 -5.31 -8.27
CA ASN A 33 -7.47 -6.48 -8.28
C ASN A 33 -6.84 -7.57 -9.16
N VAL A 34 -6.82 -8.79 -8.65
CA VAL A 34 -6.33 -9.96 -9.39
C VAL A 34 -7.48 -10.94 -9.57
N SER A 35 -7.52 -11.63 -10.71
CA SER A 35 -8.56 -12.63 -11.02
C SER A 35 -8.41 -13.94 -10.22
N LEU A 36 -7.65 -13.93 -9.14
CA LEU A 36 -7.39 -15.08 -8.29
C LEU A 36 -8.17 -14.94 -6.98
N ALA A 37 -8.87 -15.99 -6.58
CA ALA A 37 -9.71 -15.98 -5.39
C ALA A 37 -8.92 -15.89 -4.07
N VAL A 38 -7.65 -16.30 -4.06
CA VAL A 38 -6.80 -16.39 -2.86
C VAL A 38 -5.36 -16.01 -3.21
N VAL A 39 -4.69 -15.24 -2.34
CA VAL A 39 -3.24 -14.97 -2.49
C VAL A 39 -2.46 -16.24 -2.11
N PRO A 40 -1.64 -16.82 -3.00
CA PRO A 40 -0.93 -18.06 -2.72
C PRO A 40 0.16 -17.84 -1.66
N SER A 41 0.42 -18.87 -0.85
CA SER A 41 1.56 -18.88 0.08
C SER A 41 2.87 -18.92 -0.69
N VAL A 42 3.84 -18.10 -0.30
CA VAL A 42 5.21 -18.18 -0.83
C VAL A 42 5.95 -19.25 -0.01
N SER A 43 6.41 -20.31 -0.67
CA SER A 43 7.34 -21.27 -0.05
C SER A 43 8.76 -20.72 -0.20
N PHE A 44 9.42 -20.45 0.93
CA PHE A 44 10.83 -20.06 0.99
C PHE A 44 11.71 -21.26 1.30
#